data_AF-A0A936FHX0-F1
#
_entry.id   AF-A0A936FHX0-F1
#
_cell.length_a   1.000
_cell.length_b   1.000
_cell.length_c   1.000
_cell.angle_alpha   90.00
_cell.angle_beta   90.00
_cell.angle_gamma   90.00
#
_symmetry.space_group_name_H-M   'P 1'
#
loop_
_entity.id
_entity.type
_entity.pdbx_description
1 polymer ?
#
loop_
_entity_poly.entity_id
_entity_poly.type
_entity_poly.pdbx_seq_one_letter_code
_entity_poly.pdbx_strand_id
1 'polypeptide(L)'
;MKHPLQIIASTKITDSMLVSSSITENEHPVYNAGTTYAKGARVIESHTVFESVQADNLGHDPMGQDAAEWWGKVGPTNLWAGFDLSNSTKVLLNGPTHFEFAPGAAISGLMLINCAGLQAVRLRLTEDTLPNPLRPTH
;
A
#
# COMPACT_ATOMS: atom_id res chain seq x y z
N MET A 1 35.33 15.18 -5.75
CA MET A 1 34.64 14.68 -4.52
C MET A 1 34.18 13.26 -4.78
N LYS A 2 34.44 12.33 -3.85
CA LYS A 2 33.98 10.94 -3.96
C LYS A 2 32.61 10.86 -3.26
N HIS A 3 31.56 10.53 -3.99
CA HIS A 3 30.24 10.33 -3.39
C HIS A 3 30.23 8.94 -2.73
N PRO A 4 30.13 8.84 -1.40
CA PRO A 4 30.04 7.54 -0.75
C PRO A 4 28.74 6.85 -1.14
N LEU A 5 28.70 5.52 -1.03
CA LEU A 5 27.47 4.75 -1.15
C LEU A 5 26.46 5.29 -0.11
N GLN A 6 25.28 5.69 -0.58
CA GLN A 6 24.16 6.05 0.28
C GLN A 6 23.19 4.87 0.34
N ILE A 7 22.82 4.47 1.56
CA ILE A 7 21.83 3.42 1.80
C ILE A 7 20.55 4.12 2.25
N ILE A 8 19.45 3.87 1.53
CA ILE A 8 18.11 4.30 1.93
C ILE A 8 17.45 3.07 2.55
N ALA A 9 17.28 3.08 3.87
CA ALA A 9 16.54 2.02 4.56
C ALA A 9 15.04 2.18 4.29
N SER A 10 14.37 1.08 3.92
CA SER A 10 12.93 1.10 3.70
C SER A 10 12.19 1.08 5.03
N THR A 11 11.27 2.03 5.22
CA THR A 11 10.29 2.00 6.32
C THR A 11 9.06 1.24 5.84
N LYS A 12 8.60 0.24 6.61
CA LYS A 12 7.33 -0.42 6.33
C LYS A 12 6.19 0.57 6.60
N ILE A 13 5.36 0.82 5.59
CA ILE A 13 4.15 1.63 5.73
C ILE A 13 3.04 0.75 6.33
N THR A 14 2.30 1.29 7.29
CA THR A 14 1.14 0.66 7.92
C THR A 14 -0.12 1.49 7.69
N ASP A 15 -1.28 0.91 7.95
CA ASP A 15 -2.59 1.60 7.80
C ASP A 15 -2.65 2.90 8.59
N SER A 16 -2.14 2.87 9.83
CA SER A 16 -2.07 4.05 10.70
C SER A 16 -1.16 5.16 10.18
N MET A 17 -0.23 4.85 9.25
CA MET A 17 0.64 5.85 8.64
C MET A 17 0.01 6.47 7.40
N LEU A 18 -0.96 5.82 6.74
CA LEU A 18 -1.64 6.36 5.57
C LEU A 18 -2.75 7.33 6.03
N VAL A 19 -2.51 8.62 5.85
CA VAL A 19 -3.48 9.67 6.24
C VAL A 19 -4.55 9.82 5.18
N SER A 20 -4.16 9.89 3.90
CA SER A 20 -5.08 10.04 2.78
C SER A 20 -4.46 9.54 1.47
N SER A 21 -5.31 9.15 0.52
CA SER A 21 -4.92 8.82 -0.84
C SER A 21 -6.07 9.09 -1.80
N SER A 22 -5.77 9.47 -3.03
CA SER A 22 -6.77 9.48 -4.11
C SER A 22 -6.96 8.12 -4.78
N ILE A 23 -6.09 7.14 -4.52
CA ILE A 23 -6.29 5.77 -5.02
C ILE A 23 -7.30 5.07 -4.10
N THR A 24 -8.39 4.61 -4.67
CA THR A 24 -9.37 3.80 -3.95
C THR A 24 -8.94 2.34 -3.90
N GLU A 25 -9.28 1.66 -2.82
CA GLU A 25 -9.11 0.21 -2.66
C GLU A 25 -10.48 -0.47 -2.84
N ASN A 26 -10.89 -0.66 -4.08
CA ASN A 26 -12.22 -1.14 -4.46
C ASN A 26 -12.24 -1.92 -5.78
N GLU A 27 -11.08 -2.43 -6.20
CA GLU A 27 -10.93 -3.16 -7.46
C GLU A 27 -11.64 -4.51 -7.43
N HIS A 28 -11.84 -5.07 -6.23
CA HIS A 28 -12.66 -6.24 -5.96
C HIS A 28 -13.47 -6.05 -4.66
N PRO A 29 -14.57 -6.80 -4.46
CA PRO A 29 -15.33 -6.77 -3.21
C PRO A 29 -14.48 -7.20 -2.01
N VAL A 30 -14.72 -6.61 -0.84
CA VAL A 30 -14.14 -7.11 0.42
C VAL A 30 -14.68 -8.51 0.70
N TYR A 31 -13.83 -9.40 1.20
CA TYR A 31 -14.24 -10.73 1.60
C TYR A 31 -15.41 -10.69 2.59
N ASN A 32 -16.36 -11.59 2.37
CA ASN A 32 -17.53 -11.80 3.21
C ASN A 32 -17.78 -13.30 3.37
N ALA A 33 -17.76 -13.78 4.61
CA ALA A 33 -17.92 -15.19 4.96
C ALA A 33 -19.32 -15.77 4.62
N GLY A 34 -20.35 -14.93 4.47
CA GLY A 34 -21.70 -15.35 4.10
C GLY A 34 -21.94 -15.43 2.60
N THR A 35 -20.94 -15.11 1.76
CA THR A 35 -21.04 -15.17 0.31
C THR A 35 -20.40 -16.44 -0.22
N THR A 36 -21.09 -17.13 -1.13
CA THR A 36 -20.51 -18.25 -1.88
C THR A 36 -19.81 -17.72 -3.12
N TYR A 37 -18.50 -18.00 -3.25
CA TYR A 37 -17.68 -17.59 -4.37
C TYR A 37 -17.53 -18.73 -5.38
N ALA A 38 -17.71 -18.41 -6.66
CA ALA A 38 -17.37 -19.32 -7.75
C ALA A 38 -15.85 -19.33 -7.97
N LYS A 39 -15.35 -20.38 -8.65
CA LYS A 39 -13.95 -20.45 -9.07
C LYS A 39 -13.60 -19.24 -9.94
N GLY A 40 -12.46 -18.61 -9.67
CA GLY A 40 -11.97 -17.41 -10.33
C GLY A 40 -12.55 -16.10 -9.78
N ALA A 41 -13.51 -16.15 -8.84
CA ALA A 41 -13.99 -14.94 -8.17
C ALA A 41 -12.88 -14.32 -7.32
N ARG A 42 -12.81 -13.00 -7.27
CA ARG A 42 -11.78 -12.27 -6.53
C ARG A 42 -12.35 -11.43 -5.41
N VAL A 43 -11.62 -11.37 -4.31
CA VAL A 43 -11.93 -10.58 -3.12
C VAL A 43 -10.69 -9.84 -2.62
N ILE A 44 -10.91 -8.79 -1.85
CA ILE A 44 -9.88 -8.09 -1.09
C ILE A 44 -9.96 -8.55 0.36
N GLU A 45 -8.81 -8.93 0.93
CA GLU A 45 -8.63 -9.15 2.35
C GLU A 45 -7.22 -8.69 2.75
N SER A 46 -7.10 -7.91 3.84
CA SER A 46 -5.81 -7.40 4.34
C SER A 46 -4.90 -6.80 3.25
N HIS A 47 -5.44 -5.87 2.46
CA HIS A 47 -4.76 -5.18 1.34
C HIS A 47 -4.21 -6.09 0.24
N THR A 48 -4.72 -7.32 0.16
CA THR A 48 -4.33 -8.33 -0.81
C THR A 48 -5.55 -8.81 -1.59
N VAL A 49 -5.40 -8.93 -2.89
CA VAL A 49 -6.37 -9.58 -3.76
C VAL A 49 -6.14 -11.09 -3.73
N PHE A 50 -7.20 -11.84 -3.45
CA PHE A 50 -7.25 -13.28 -3.50
C PHE A 50 -8.24 -13.75 -4.57
N GLU A 51 -7.95 -14.86 -5.22
CA GLU A 51 -8.79 -15.49 -6.22
C GLU A 51 -9.23 -16.87 -5.73
N SER A 52 -10.52 -17.16 -5.75
CA SER A 52 -10.99 -18.49 -5.35
C SER A 52 -10.56 -19.53 -6.37
N VAL A 53 -9.91 -20.61 -5.93
CA VAL A 53 -9.38 -21.65 -6.83
C VAL A 53 -10.37 -22.80 -7.05
N GLN A 54 -11.46 -22.83 -6.27
CA GLN A 54 -12.54 -23.82 -6.32
C GLN A 54 -13.90 -23.14 -6.43
N ALA A 55 -14.92 -23.86 -6.91
CA ALA A 55 -16.30 -23.40 -6.84
C ALA A 55 -16.87 -23.66 -5.45
N ASP A 56 -18.04 -23.08 -5.14
CA ASP A 56 -18.75 -23.27 -3.88
C ASP A 56 -17.95 -22.89 -2.63
N ASN A 57 -16.99 -21.96 -2.78
CA ASN A 57 -16.19 -21.47 -1.68
C ASN A 57 -17.04 -20.57 -0.78
N LEU A 58 -17.47 -21.09 0.38
CA LEU A 58 -18.30 -20.40 1.35
C LEU A 58 -17.65 -20.49 2.73
N GLY A 59 -17.46 -19.34 3.38
CA GLY A 59 -16.95 -19.27 4.75
C GLY A 59 -15.45 -19.54 4.91
N HIS A 60 -14.71 -19.87 3.84
CA HIS A 60 -13.26 -20.01 3.90
C HIS A 60 -12.61 -18.63 3.82
N ASP A 61 -11.95 -18.24 4.89
CA ASP A 61 -11.26 -16.96 5.02
C ASP A 61 -9.95 -16.97 4.20
N PRO A 62 -9.68 -15.99 3.31
CA PRO A 62 -8.41 -15.87 2.60
C PRO A 62 -7.17 -15.75 3.51
N MET A 63 -7.36 -15.35 4.76
CA MET A 63 -6.32 -15.27 5.80
C MET A 63 -6.41 -16.43 6.82
N GLY A 64 -7.32 -17.36 6.59
CA GLY A 64 -7.55 -18.55 7.40
C GLY A 64 -6.49 -19.64 7.19
N GLN A 65 -6.59 -20.69 8.00
CA GLN A 65 -5.63 -21.81 7.98
C GLN A 65 -5.76 -22.70 6.73
N ASP A 66 -6.95 -22.74 6.13
CA ASP A 66 -7.29 -23.49 4.93
C ASP A 66 -7.21 -22.64 3.65
N ALA A 67 -6.77 -21.39 3.75
CA ALA A 67 -6.73 -20.46 2.63
C ALA A 67 -5.98 -21.02 1.40
N ALA A 68 -4.88 -21.75 1.61
CA ALA A 68 -4.09 -22.32 0.50
C ALA A 68 -4.86 -23.35 -0.35
N GLU A 69 -5.93 -23.95 0.18
CA GLU A 69 -6.80 -24.88 -0.55
C GLU A 69 -7.90 -24.15 -1.35
N TRP A 70 -8.37 -23.00 -0.85
CA TRP A 70 -9.55 -22.30 -1.38
C TRP A 70 -9.24 -21.00 -2.13
N TRP A 71 -8.08 -20.41 -1.89
CA TRP A 71 -7.66 -19.09 -2.36
C TRP A 71 -6.24 -19.09 -2.91
N GLY A 72 -6.06 -18.49 -4.09
CA GLY A 72 -4.78 -18.13 -4.67
C GLY A 72 -4.50 -16.65 -4.40
N LYS A 73 -3.33 -16.33 -3.83
CA LYS A 73 -2.88 -14.95 -3.65
C LYS A 73 -2.52 -14.35 -5.01
N VAL A 74 -3.24 -13.31 -5.43
CA VAL A 74 -3.00 -12.62 -6.71
C VAL A 74 -1.93 -11.56 -6.56
N GLY A 75 -2.02 -10.75 -5.50
CA GLY A 75 -1.10 -9.64 -5.26
C GLY A 75 -1.72 -8.57 -4.35
N PRO A 76 -0.99 -7.49 -4.03
CA PRO A 76 -1.54 -6.37 -3.29
C PRO A 76 -2.63 -5.64 -4.09
N THR A 77 -3.51 -4.91 -3.40
CA THR A 77 -4.40 -3.92 -4.04
C THR A 77 -3.59 -2.77 -4.64
N ASN A 78 -4.14 -2.01 -5.59
CA ASN A 78 -3.38 -0.97 -6.29
C ASN A 78 -2.85 0.09 -5.32
N LEU A 79 -3.64 0.45 -4.31
CA LEU A 79 -3.25 1.40 -3.26
C LEU A 79 -1.99 0.94 -2.52
N TRP A 80 -1.86 -0.36 -2.25
CA TRP A 80 -0.79 -0.94 -1.43
C TRP A 80 0.36 -1.55 -2.25
N ALA A 81 0.21 -1.64 -3.57
CA ALA A 81 1.20 -2.22 -4.47
C ALA A 81 2.56 -1.50 -4.46
N GLY A 82 2.62 -0.22 -4.03
CA GLY A 82 3.87 0.52 -3.86
C GLY A 82 4.59 0.27 -2.53
N PHE A 83 3.99 -0.48 -1.59
CA PHE A 83 4.43 -0.58 -0.20
C PHE A 83 4.63 -2.02 0.28
N ASP A 84 4.68 -2.98 -0.63
CA ASP A 84 4.74 -4.43 -0.33
C ASP A 84 6.17 -5.01 -0.28
N LEU A 85 7.21 -4.15 -0.36
CA LEU A 85 8.63 -4.51 -0.44
C LEU A 85 9.00 -5.37 -1.67
N SER A 86 8.11 -5.51 -2.65
CA SER A 86 8.36 -6.24 -3.90
C SER A 86 8.88 -5.30 -4.98
N ASN A 87 9.70 -5.83 -5.88
CA ASN A 87 10.16 -5.12 -7.08
C ASN A 87 9.40 -5.54 -8.36
N SER A 88 8.37 -6.38 -8.21
CA SER A 88 7.63 -6.94 -9.35
C SER A 88 6.19 -6.43 -9.42
N THR A 89 5.66 -5.92 -8.30
CA THR A 89 4.37 -5.25 -8.23
C THR A 89 4.51 -3.79 -8.62
N LYS A 90 3.42 -3.22 -9.12
CA LYS A 90 3.37 -1.85 -9.65
C LYS A 90 2.14 -1.15 -9.12
N VAL A 91 2.31 0.07 -8.64
CA VAL A 91 1.19 0.99 -8.43
C VAL A 91 0.83 1.64 -9.75
N LEU A 92 -0.45 1.59 -10.10
CA LEU A 92 -1.02 2.24 -11.28
C LEU A 92 -1.52 3.63 -10.89
N LEU A 93 -0.96 4.66 -11.53
CA LEU A 93 -1.33 6.06 -11.33
C LEU A 93 -2.13 6.55 -12.54
N ASN A 94 -3.41 6.85 -12.33
CA ASN A 94 -4.32 7.31 -13.38
C ASN A 94 -4.65 8.80 -13.16
N GLY A 95 -3.95 9.67 -13.90
CA GLY A 95 -4.09 11.12 -13.73
C GLY A 95 -3.46 11.63 -12.43
N PRO A 96 -3.79 12.87 -12.01
CA PRO A 96 -3.27 13.45 -10.78
C PRO A 96 -3.65 12.59 -9.56
N THR A 97 -2.63 12.00 -8.93
CA THR A 97 -2.77 11.12 -7.77
C THR A 97 -1.96 11.66 -6.61
N HIS A 98 -2.46 11.53 -5.38
CA HIS A 98 -1.72 11.87 -4.17
C HIS A 98 -1.77 10.73 -3.15
N PHE A 99 -0.73 10.69 -2.33
CA PHE A 99 -0.68 9.96 -1.07
C PHE A 99 -0.22 10.93 0.00
N GLU A 100 -0.77 10.80 1.20
CA GLU A 100 -0.36 11.53 2.38
C GLU A 100 -0.02 10.51 3.48
N PHE A 101 1.17 10.66 4.05
CA PHE A 101 1.68 9.77 5.09
C PHE A 101 2.09 10.53 6.33
N ALA A 102 1.87 9.91 7.49
CA ALA A 102 2.39 10.31 8.80
C ALA A 102 3.23 9.16 9.39
N PRO A 103 4.51 9.02 8.98
CA PRO A 103 5.35 7.87 9.34
C PRO A 103 5.78 7.83 10.82
N GLY A 104 5.53 8.89 11.59
CA GLY A 104 5.94 9.01 12.99
C GLY A 104 7.45 9.22 13.21
N ALA A 105 8.23 9.34 12.13
CA ALA A 105 9.67 9.56 12.18
C ALA A 105 10.12 10.47 11.02
N ALA A 106 11.29 11.09 11.19
CA ALA A 106 11.90 11.89 10.13
C ALA A 106 12.23 11.03 8.90
N ILE A 107 11.90 11.55 7.72
CA ILE A 107 12.18 10.90 6.44
C ILE A 107 13.37 11.57 5.78
N SER A 108 14.45 10.81 5.56
CA SER A 108 15.71 11.30 4.97
C SER A 108 15.82 11.04 3.47
N GLY A 109 14.89 10.28 2.89
CA GLY A 109 14.87 9.96 1.47
C GLY A 109 13.55 9.34 1.04
N LEU A 110 13.23 9.49 -0.25
CA LEU A 110 12.11 8.83 -0.91
C LEU A 110 12.66 8.09 -2.12
N MET A 111 12.20 6.86 -2.29
CA MET A 111 12.44 6.07 -3.49
C MET A 111 11.09 5.71 -4.11
N LEU A 112 10.95 5.99 -5.41
CA LEU A 112 9.78 5.62 -6.19
C LEU A 112 10.22 4.59 -7.22
N ILE A 113 9.69 3.38 -7.09
CA ILE A 113 9.92 2.29 -8.02
C ILE A 113 8.59 1.76 -8.51
N ASN A 114 8.58 1.27 -9.75
CA ASN A 114 7.42 0.56 -10.30
C ASN A 114 6.09 1.36 -10.30
N CYS A 115 6.17 2.69 -10.36
CA CYS A 115 5.01 3.56 -10.53
C CYS A 115 4.63 3.64 -12.02
N ALA A 116 3.61 2.91 -12.45
CA ALA A 116 3.11 2.98 -13.81
C ALA A 116 2.28 4.26 -14.02
N GLY A 117 2.54 4.99 -15.12
CA GLY A 117 1.87 6.25 -15.43
C GLY A 117 2.46 7.48 -14.74
N LEU A 118 3.54 7.34 -13.95
CA LEU A 118 4.21 8.45 -13.30
C LEU A 118 4.93 9.34 -14.33
N GLN A 119 4.57 10.63 -14.37
CA GLN A 119 5.19 11.62 -15.27
C GLN A 119 5.96 12.71 -14.52
N ALA A 120 5.46 13.11 -13.36
CA ALA A 120 6.10 14.11 -12.51
C ALA A 120 5.76 13.82 -11.05
N VAL A 121 6.63 14.24 -10.14
CA VAL A 121 6.47 14.07 -8.70
C VAL A 121 6.56 15.44 -8.04
N ARG A 122 5.61 15.74 -7.16
CA ARG A 122 5.72 16.84 -6.22
C ARG A 122 5.72 16.25 -4.81
N LEU A 123 6.79 16.53 -4.07
CA LEU A 123 6.90 16.17 -2.66
C LEU A 123 6.65 17.41 -1.80
N ARG A 124 5.84 17.26 -0.76
CA ARG A 124 5.78 18.21 0.36
C ARG A 124 6.12 17.44 1.63
N LEU A 125 7.18 17.86 2.31
CA LEU A 125 7.53 17.36 3.63
C LEU A 125 7.13 18.43 4.65
N THR A 126 6.30 18.05 5.61
CA THR A 126 5.89 18.93 6.70
C THR A 126 6.41 18.33 7.99
N GLU A 127 7.10 19.12 8.78
CA GLU A 127 7.46 18.76 10.16
C GLU A 127 6.37 19.32 11.07
N ASP A 128 5.67 18.44 11.79
CA ASP A 128 4.72 18.86 12.82
C ASP A 128 5.44 18.75 14.17
N THR A 129 5.70 19.92 14.78
CA THR A 129 6.41 20.15 16.06
C THR A 129 7.94 20.20 16.06
N LEU A 130 8.51 21.32 15.63
CA LEU A 130 9.58 21.94 16.44
C LEU A 130 9.00 23.18 17.14
N PRO A 131 9.18 23.35 18.46
CA PRO A 131 9.13 24.69 19.02
C PRO A 131 10.23 25.47 18.30
N ASN A 132 9.83 26.49 17.53
CA ASN A 132 10.76 27.35 16.82
C ASN A 132 11.83 27.86 17.80
N PRO A 133 13.10 27.44 17.71
CA PRO A 133 14.15 27.94 18.60
C PRO A 133 14.47 29.42 18.32
N LEU A 134 13.88 30.01 17.28
CA LEU A 134 14.05 31.40 16.86
C LEU A 134 12.83 32.28 17.12
N ARG A 135 11.83 31.84 17.91
CA ARG A 135 10.74 32.74 18.34
C ARG A 135 11.14 33.36 19.69
N PRO A 136 11.50 34.66 19.75
CA PRO A 136 11.68 35.32 21.03
C PRO A 136 10.33 35.31 21.76
N THR A 137 10.31 34.73 22.96
CA THR A 137 9.21 34.98 23.90
C THR A 137 9.32 36.43 24.32
N HIS A 138 8.43 37.27 23.78
CA HIS A 138 8.17 38.61 24.31
C HIS A 138 7.27 38.52 25.55
#